data_AF-A0A1B2EL93-F1
#
_entry.id   AF-A0A1B2EL93-F1
#
_cell.length_a   1.000
_cell.length_b   1.000
_cell.length_c   1.000
_cell.angle_alpha   90.00
_cell.angle_beta   90.00
_cell.angle_gamma   90.00
#
_symmetry.space_group_name_H-M   'P 1'
#
loop_
_entity.id
_entity.type
_entity.pdbx_description
1 polymer ?
#
loop_
_entity_poly.entity_id
_entity_poly.type
_entity_poly.pdbx_seq_one_letter_code
_entity_poly.pdbx_strand_id
1 'polypeptide(L)' 'MSTLIKQAYVTTSSQRLVTVFTAATFGLALVFISGFASPETLHNAAHDWRHSHNFPCH' A
#
# COMPACT_ATOMS: atom_id res chain seq x y z
N MET A 1 -38.40 -17.28 1.24
CA MET A 1 -37.47 -16.89 0.17
C MET A 1 -37.22 -15.40 0.30
N SER A 2 -36.17 -15.03 1.03
CA SER A 2 -35.75 -13.65 1.29
C SER A 2 -34.69 -13.28 0.26
N THR A 3 -35.09 -12.52 -0.76
CA THR A 3 -34.19 -12.02 -1.80
C THR A 3 -33.40 -10.83 -1.24
N LEU A 4 -32.09 -10.99 -1.07
CA LEU A 4 -31.18 -9.92 -0.69
C LEU A 4 -31.02 -8.96 -1.87
N ILE A 5 -31.50 -7.73 -1.72
CA ILE A 5 -31.22 -6.66 -2.68
C ILE A 5 -29.77 -6.20 -2.47
N LYS A 6 -28.91 -6.43 -3.46
CA LYS A 6 -27.60 -5.78 -3.54
C LYS A 6 -27.84 -4.31 -3.91
N GLN A 7 -27.75 -3.42 -2.93
CA GLN A 7 -27.78 -1.98 -3.18
C GLN A 7 -26.59 -1.61 -4.07
N ALA A 8 -26.86 -1.13 -5.28
CA ALA A 8 -25.83 -0.59 -6.15
C ALA A 8 -25.39 0.77 -5.61
N TYR A 9 -24.15 0.86 -5.14
CA TYR A 9 -23.57 2.12 -4.70
C TYR A 9 -23.28 3.00 -5.92
N VAL A 10 -24.06 4.07 -6.12
CA VAL A 10 -23.83 5.02 -7.20
C VAL A 10 -22.69 5.94 -6.78
N THR A 11 -21.48 5.65 -7.28
CA THR A 11 -20.31 6.49 -7.05
C THR A 11 -20.48 7.83 -7.77
N THR A 12 -20.46 8.92 -7.02
CA THR A 12 -20.54 10.28 -7.56
C THR A 12 -19.23 10.66 -8.26
N SER A 13 -19.27 11.65 -9.15
CA SER A 13 -18.06 12.16 -9.83
C SER A 13 -17.01 12.65 -8.84
N SER A 14 -17.44 13.27 -7.72
CA SER A 14 -16.54 13.71 -6.64
C SER A 14 -15.80 12.53 -6.00
N GLN A 15 -16.51 11.43 -5.73
CA GLN A 15 -15.90 10.22 -5.17
C GLN A 15 -14.89 9.58 -6.13
N ARG A 16 -15.16 9.59 -7.44
CA ARG A 16 -14.19 9.12 -8.45
C ARG A 16 -12.93 9.98 -8.45
N LEU A 17 -13.07 11.30 -8.39
CA LEU A 17 -11.92 12.21 -8.32
C LEU A 17 -11.08 11.96 -7.07
N VAL A 18 -11.70 11.79 -5.90
CA VAL A 18 -10.99 11.45 -4.66
C VAL A 18 -10.23 10.14 -4.81
N THR A 19 -10.85 9.08 -5.34
CA THR A 19 -10.17 7.79 -5.55
C THR A 19 -8.98 7.92 -6.49
N VAL A 20 -9.13 8.63 -7.62
CA VAL A 20 -8.04 8.85 -8.58
C VAL A 20 -6.92 9.64 -7.92
N PHE A 21 -7.23 10.70 -7.18
CA PHE A 21 -6.23 11.53 -6.54
C PHE A 21 -5.45 10.74 -5.48
N THR A 22 -6.13 9.97 -4.64
CA THR A 22 -5.51 9.11 -3.64
C THR A 22 -4.63 8.04 -4.27
N ALA A 23 -5.10 7.39 -5.34
CA ALA A 23 -4.29 6.40 -6.05
C ALA A 23 -3.06 7.04 -6.71
N ALA A 24 -3.21 8.23 -7.29
CA ALA A 24 -2.12 8.96 -7.93
C ALA A 24 -1.08 9.43 -6.91
N THR A 25 -1.50 10.04 -5.80
CA THR A 25 -0.56 10.49 -4.75
C THR A 25 0.14 9.31 -4.09
N PHE A 26 -0.57 8.21 -3.85
CA PHE A 26 0.03 6.99 -3.32
C PHE A 26 1.05 6.39 -4.29
N GLY A 27 0.71 6.28 -5.58
CA GLY A 27 1.64 5.80 -6.61
C GLY A 27 2.90 6.66 -6.73
N LEU A 28 2.73 7.99 -6.74
CA LEU A 28 3.85 8.92 -6.76
C LEU A 28 4.72 8.80 -5.50
N ALA A 29 4.11 8.63 -4.32
CA ALA A 29 4.84 8.41 -3.08
C ALA A 29 5.69 7.14 -3.14
N LEU A 30 5.15 6.03 -3.66
CA LEU A 30 5.91 4.79 -3.82
C LEU A 30 7.12 4.96 -4.74
N VAL A 31 6.94 5.60 -5.89
CA VAL A 31 8.04 5.84 -6.85
C VAL A 31 9.09 6.76 -6.25
N PHE A 32 8.68 7.83 -5.57
CA PHE A 32 9.59 8.77 -4.95
C PHE A 32 10.38 8.12 -3.81
N ILE A 33 9.70 7.44 -2.88
CA ILE A 33 10.36 6.74 -1.77
C ILE A 33 11.32 5.68 -2.31
N SER A 34 10.91 4.89 -3.30
CA SER A 34 11.78 3.87 -3.89
C SER A 34 12.97 4.46 -4.66
N GLY A 35 12.78 5.57 -5.37
CA GLY A 35 13.82 6.19 -6.19
C GLY A 35 14.87 6.96 -5.38
N PHE A 36 14.49 7.47 -4.20
CA PHE A 36 15.37 8.19 -3.28
C PHE A 36 15.78 7.37 -2.05
N ALA A 37 15.40 6.09 -1.99
CA ALA A 37 15.87 5.18 -0.94
C ALA A 37 17.38 4.95 -1.09
N SER A 38 18.11 5.03 0.01
CA SER A 38 19.54 4.70 0.05
C SER A 38 19.73 3.19 -0.18
N PRO A 39 20.42 2.75 -1.24
CA PRO A 39 20.58 1.33 -1.54
C PRO A 39 21.32 0.58 -0.42
N GLU A 40 22.33 1.19 0.20
CA GLU A 40 23.11 0.57 1.27
C GLU A 40 22.29 0.37 2.55
N THR A 41 21.47 1.35 2.94
CA THR A 41 20.59 1.20 4.11
C THR A 41 19.53 0.15 3.87
N LEU A 42 18.93 0.11 2.67
CA LEU A 42 17.91 -0.86 2.31
C LEU A 42 18.48 -2.29 2.19
N HIS A 43 19.69 -2.42 1.65
CA HIS A 43 20.44 -3.67 1.59
C HIS A 43 20.77 -4.21 2.99
N ASN A 44 21.29 -3.35 3.88
CA ASN A 44 21.59 -3.72 5.26
C ASN A 44 20.31 -4.09 6.02
N ALA A 45 19.22 -3.32 5.87
CA ALA A 45 17.94 -3.64 6.47
C ALA A 45 17.38 -4.99 5.98
N ALA A 46 17.54 -5.32 4.71
CA ALA A 46 17.15 -6.62 4.17
C ALA A 46 18.00 -7.77 4.74
N HIS A 47 19.30 -7.55 4.92
CA HIS A 47 20.18 -8.51 5.60
C HIS A 47 19.81 -8.69 7.08
N ASP A 48 19.45 -7.61 7.77
CA ASP A 48 18.99 -7.62 9.16
C ASP A 48 17.64 -8.34 9.29
N TRP A 49 16.75 -8.23 8.29
CA TRP A 49 15.46 -8.90 8.28
C TRP A 49 15.57 -10.41 8.41
N ARG A 50 16.60 -11.02 7.80
CA ARG A 50 16.86 -12.47 7.91
C ARG A 50 17.31 -12.85 9.33
N HIS A 51 18.04 -11.97 10.02
CA HIS A 51 18.44 -12.18 11.41
C HIS A 51 17.27 -11.98 12.37
N SER A 52 16.39 -11.02 12.11
CA SER A 52 15.19 -10.75 12.91
C SER A 52 14.05 -11.74 12.67
N HIS A 53 13.89 -12.29 11.46
CA HIS A 53 12.86 -13.31 11.17
C HIS A 53 13.15 -14.67 11.80
N ASN A 54 14.40 -14.90 12.23
CA ASN A 54 14.81 -16.15 12.86
C ASN A 54 14.89 -16.06 14.40
N PHE A 55 14.45 -14.95 15.00
CA PHE A 55 14.36 -14.75 16.46
C PHE A 55 13.07 -14.00 16.81
N PRO A 56 12.18 -14.59 17.64
CA PRO A 56 12.55 -15.22 18.90
C PRO A 56 12.36 -16.73 18.87
N CYS A 57 13.42 -17.48 19.18
CA CYS A 57 13.28 -18.83 19.73
C CYS A 57 12.96 -18.73 21.23
N HIS A 58 11.74 -18.25 21.50
CA HIS A 58 10.88 -18.75 22.56
C HIS A 58 9.44 -18.72 22.07
#